data_AF-A0A7V3CV78-F1
#
_entry.id   AF-A0A7V3CV78-F1
#
_cell.length_a   1.000
_cell.length_b   1.000
_cell.length_c   1.000
_cell.angle_alpha   90.00
_cell.angle_beta   90.00
_cell.angle_gamma   90.00
#
_symmetry.space_group_name_H-M   'P 1'
#
loop_
_entity.id
_entity.type
_entity.pdbx_description
1 polymer ?
#
loop_
_entity_poly.entity_id
_entity_poly.type
_entity_poly.pdbx_seq_one_letter_code
_entity_poly.pdbx_strand_id
1 'polypeptide(L)'
;MIHEPVLLKESVDFLTTKIDGIYFDGTAGFGGHSSEILKRISYKGRLIATDKDQTAFSFCKEKFANDSRFSIYNTSFKNIDSISKLEFIENFDGIFADLGVSSFQLDNVKSGFTFREDSSLDLRMNKEENYTASDFLNSASQEEIAKVLFEFGEEKNSRLIAKKIVELRIKEKIESSSQLKKIVEDITPERFVNKTLARVFQALRIHVN
;
A
#
# COMPACT_ATOMS: atom_id res chain seq x y z
N MET A 1 -19.10 2.61 3.53
CA MET A 1 -19.40 1.33 2.85
C MET A 1 -18.34 0.34 3.32
N ILE A 2 -18.71 -0.88 3.73
CA ILE A 2 -17.72 -1.90 4.13
C ILE A 2 -16.94 -2.29 2.88
N HIS A 3 -15.61 -2.28 2.94
CA HIS A 3 -14.73 -2.64 1.82
C HIS A 3 -15.00 -4.09 1.38
N GLU A 4 -15.31 -4.30 0.11
CA GLU A 4 -15.49 -5.61 -0.50
C GLU A 4 -14.16 -6.06 -1.13
N PRO A 5 -13.57 -7.18 -0.69
CA PRO A 5 -12.25 -7.59 -1.18
C PRO A 5 -12.31 -8.05 -2.64
N VAL A 6 -11.25 -7.72 -3.39
CA VAL A 6 -11.15 -8.06 -4.82
C VAL A 6 -10.94 -9.57 -5.00
N LEU A 7 -11.72 -10.19 -5.91
CA LEU A 7 -11.65 -11.62 -6.24
C LEU A 7 -11.63 -12.52 -5.00
N LEU A 8 -12.44 -12.19 -3.99
CA LEU A 8 -12.39 -12.80 -2.68
C LEU A 8 -12.54 -14.33 -2.74
N LYS A 9 -13.58 -14.83 -3.43
CA LYS A 9 -13.84 -16.27 -3.48
C LYS A 9 -12.80 -16.98 -4.33
N GLU A 10 -12.57 -16.48 -5.54
CA GLU A 10 -11.67 -17.08 -6.51
C GLU A 10 -10.26 -17.21 -5.93
N SER A 11 -9.72 -16.13 -5.36
CA SER A 11 -8.36 -16.12 -4.81
C SER A 11 -8.21 -17.09 -3.65
N VAL A 12 -9.21 -17.14 -2.76
CA VAL A 12 -9.16 -18.03 -1.60
C VAL A 12 -9.37 -19.49 -2.00
N ASP A 13 -10.24 -19.77 -2.98
CA ASP A 13 -10.47 -21.13 -3.49
C ASP A 13 -9.21 -21.69 -4.17
N PHE A 14 -8.45 -20.88 -4.90
CA PHE A 14 -7.15 -21.29 -5.45
C PHE A 14 -6.07 -21.48 -4.37
N LEU A 15 -6.11 -20.67 -3.30
CA LEU A 15 -5.13 -20.71 -2.22
C LEU A 15 -5.30 -21.92 -1.32
N THR A 16 -6.52 -22.19 -0.84
CA THR A 16 -6.77 -23.13 0.26
C THR A 16 -6.88 -24.56 -0.26
N THR A 17 -5.74 -25.22 -0.45
CA THR A 17 -5.67 -26.60 -0.98
C THR A 17 -5.71 -27.69 0.10
N LYS A 18 -5.40 -27.35 1.36
CA LYS A 18 -5.39 -28.26 2.52
C LYS A 18 -6.12 -27.65 3.71
N ILE A 19 -7.13 -28.34 4.23
CA ILE A 19 -7.94 -27.84 5.35
C ILE A 19 -7.13 -27.68 6.66
N ASP A 20 -6.12 -28.54 6.87
CA ASP A 20 -5.21 -28.50 8.03
C ASP A 20 -3.91 -27.74 7.72
N GLY A 21 -3.85 -27.00 6.61
CA GLY A 21 -2.64 -26.35 6.12
C GLY A 21 -2.24 -25.08 6.87
N ILE A 22 -1.02 -24.62 6.59
CA ILE A 22 -0.44 -23.37 7.10
C ILE A 22 -0.38 -22.35 5.97
N TYR A 23 -1.08 -21.24 6.14
CA TYR A 23 -1.21 -20.20 5.12
C TYR A 23 -0.57 -18.89 5.55
N PHE A 24 -0.10 -18.12 4.57
CA PHE A 24 0.41 -16.78 4.78
C PHE A 24 -0.45 -15.74 4.04
N ASP A 25 -0.90 -14.71 4.73
CA ASP A 25 -1.51 -13.51 4.15
C ASP A 25 -0.57 -12.32 4.32
N GLY A 26 0.15 -11.97 3.26
CA GLY A 26 1.17 -10.91 3.29
C GLY A 26 0.61 -9.49 3.37
N THR A 27 -0.70 -9.33 3.17
CA THR A 27 -1.36 -8.02 3.01
C THR A 27 -2.71 -8.05 3.70
N ALA A 28 -2.69 -8.34 5.01
CA ALA A 28 -3.90 -8.62 5.78
C ALA A 28 -4.96 -7.52 5.65
N GLY A 29 -4.54 -6.26 5.56
CA GLY A 29 -5.42 -5.11 5.48
C GLY A 29 -6.44 -5.12 6.62
N PHE A 30 -7.71 -4.96 6.29
CA PHE A 30 -8.82 -5.06 7.25
C PHE A 30 -9.37 -6.50 7.37
N GLY A 31 -8.54 -7.49 7.05
CA GLY A 31 -8.80 -8.91 7.30
C GLY A 31 -9.94 -9.50 6.47
N GLY A 32 -10.17 -8.99 5.26
CA GLY A 32 -11.19 -9.49 4.33
C GLY A 32 -10.87 -10.91 3.86
N HIS A 33 -9.78 -11.08 3.14
CA HIS A 33 -9.28 -12.39 2.71
C HIS A 33 -8.90 -13.27 3.90
N SER A 34 -8.21 -12.73 4.91
CA SER A 34 -7.90 -13.47 6.15
C SER A 34 -9.14 -14.12 6.81
N SER A 35 -10.26 -13.39 6.92
CA SER A 35 -11.51 -13.97 7.45
C SER A 35 -12.03 -15.13 6.60
N GLU A 36 -11.89 -15.01 5.28
CA GLU A 36 -12.41 -15.97 4.33
C GLU A 36 -11.53 -17.23 4.23
N ILE A 37 -10.22 -17.08 4.43
CA ILE A 37 -9.27 -18.20 4.61
C ILE A 37 -9.59 -18.94 5.91
N LEU A 38 -9.76 -18.23 7.03
CA LEU A 38 -10.08 -18.82 8.35
C LEU A 38 -11.38 -19.64 8.36
N LYS A 39 -12.35 -19.32 7.48
CA LYS A 39 -13.57 -20.12 7.30
C LYS A 39 -13.33 -21.45 6.58
N ARG A 40 -12.30 -21.53 5.73
CA ARG A 40 -12.00 -22.73 4.91
C ARG A 40 -11.02 -23.68 5.58
N ILE A 41 -10.25 -23.22 6.56
CA ILE A 41 -9.31 -24.07 7.30
C ILE A 41 -9.94 -24.61 8.58
N SER A 42 -9.47 -25.78 9.04
CA SER A 42 -9.96 -26.43 10.25
C SER A 42 -9.39 -25.77 11.51
N TYR A 43 -9.69 -26.34 12.68
CA TYR A 43 -9.06 -25.97 13.95
C TYR A 43 -7.56 -26.31 14.03
N LYS A 44 -7.05 -27.18 13.14
CA LYS A 44 -5.62 -27.53 13.05
C LYS A 44 -4.86 -26.67 12.05
N GLY A 45 -5.57 -26.04 11.12
CA GLY A 45 -4.97 -25.10 10.19
C GLY A 45 -4.46 -23.84 10.89
N ARG A 46 -3.56 -23.12 10.23
CA ARG A 46 -2.97 -21.87 10.74
C ARG A 46 -2.98 -20.82 9.66
N LEU A 47 -3.23 -19.57 10.04
CA LEU A 47 -3.08 -18.40 9.18
C LEU A 47 -2.14 -17.40 9.84
N ILE A 48 -1.01 -17.16 9.17
CA ILE A 48 -0.02 -16.17 9.59
C ILE A 48 -0.16 -14.96 8.69
N ALA A 49 -0.32 -13.78 9.25
CA ALA A 49 -0.60 -12.58 8.49
C ALA A 49 0.40 -11.45 8.78
N THR A 50 0.58 -10.56 7.81
CA THR A 50 1.37 -9.34 7.99
C THR A 50 0.68 -8.12 7.42
N ASP A 51 0.90 -6.97 8.03
CA ASP A 51 0.65 -5.68 7.40
C ASP A 51 1.62 -4.64 7.94
N LYS A 52 2.12 -3.74 7.08
CA LYS A 52 2.98 -2.62 7.48
C LYS A 52 2.18 -1.50 8.14
N ASP A 53 0.89 -1.36 7.79
CA ASP A 53 0.02 -0.31 8.33
C ASP A 53 -0.43 -0.68 9.75
N GLN A 54 -0.04 0.14 10.72
CA GLN A 54 -0.38 -0.04 12.13
C GLN A 54 -1.90 -0.09 12.38
N THR A 55 -2.69 0.61 11.55
CA THR A 55 -4.16 0.64 11.65
C THR A 55 -4.74 -0.73 11.26
N ALA A 56 -4.29 -1.27 10.12
CA ALA A 56 -4.67 -2.60 9.63
C ALA A 56 -4.26 -3.70 10.61
N PHE A 57 -3.02 -3.63 11.12
CA PHE A 57 -2.51 -4.53 12.14
C PHE A 57 -3.38 -4.52 13.41
N SER A 58 -3.64 -3.33 13.96
CA SER A 58 -4.42 -3.18 15.19
C SER A 58 -5.84 -3.71 15.02
N PHE A 59 -6.45 -3.41 13.88
CA PHE A 59 -7.79 -3.90 13.54
C PHE A 59 -7.85 -5.42 13.46
N CYS A 60 -6.92 -6.05 12.73
CA CYS A 60 -6.88 -7.51 12.62
C CYS A 60 -6.57 -8.18 13.96
N LYS A 61 -5.65 -7.62 14.75
CA LYS A 61 -5.32 -8.12 16.08
C LYS A 61 -6.54 -8.15 17.00
N GLU A 62 -7.38 -7.11 16.97
CA GLU A 62 -8.64 -7.07 17.73
C GLU A 62 -9.68 -8.05 17.15
N LYS A 63 -9.90 -7.99 15.83
CA LYS A 63 -10.92 -8.80 15.12
C LYS A 63 -10.73 -10.30 15.32
N PHE A 64 -9.48 -10.76 15.33
CA PHE A 64 -9.14 -12.18 15.42
C PHE A 64 -8.58 -12.58 16.80
N ALA A 65 -8.75 -11.74 17.83
CA ALA A 65 -8.16 -11.96 19.16
C ALA A 65 -8.51 -13.31 19.80
N ASN A 66 -9.66 -13.89 19.43
CA ASN A 66 -10.16 -15.16 19.98
C ASN A 66 -9.95 -16.36 19.05
N ASP A 67 -9.30 -16.19 17.90
CA ASP A 67 -9.01 -17.29 16.97
C ASP A 67 -7.56 -17.74 17.14
N SER A 68 -7.35 -18.87 17.83
CA SER A 68 -6.01 -19.41 18.11
C SER A 68 -5.23 -19.86 16.87
N ARG A 69 -5.87 -19.88 15.71
CA ARG A 69 -5.23 -20.23 14.43
C ARG A 69 -4.54 -19.04 13.78
N PHE A 70 -4.85 -17.82 14.23
CA PHE A 70 -4.41 -16.59 13.60
C PHE A 70 -3.26 -15.93 14.36
N SER A 71 -2.16 -15.65 13.66
CA SER A 71 -1.09 -14.78 14.13
C SER A 71 -0.95 -13.60 13.17
N ILE A 72 -0.71 -12.40 13.69
CA ILE A 72 -0.42 -11.22 12.86
C ILE A 72 0.83 -10.49 13.34
N TYR A 73 1.62 -10.00 12.39
CA TYR A 73 2.83 -9.22 12.64
C TYR A 73 2.75 -7.85 11.95
N ASN A 74 3.05 -6.77 12.67
CA ASN A 74 3.17 -5.44 12.07
C ASN A 74 4.54 -5.30 11.40
N THR A 75 4.64 -5.80 10.17
CA THR A 75 5.89 -5.78 9.40
C THR A 75 5.62 -5.99 7.91
N SER A 76 6.67 -5.82 7.10
CA SER A 76 6.62 -6.10 5.67
C SER A 76 6.48 -7.60 5.41
N PHE A 77 5.68 -7.99 4.42
CA PHE A 77 5.66 -9.38 3.92
C PHE A 77 7.05 -9.84 3.43
N LYS A 78 7.96 -8.92 3.11
CA LYS A 78 9.36 -9.23 2.77
C LYS A 78 10.09 -9.98 3.92
N ASN A 79 9.57 -9.89 5.15
CA ASN A 79 10.11 -10.55 6.34
C ASN A 79 9.49 -11.94 6.59
N ILE A 80 8.80 -12.54 5.60
CA ILE A 80 8.20 -13.88 5.70
C ILE A 80 9.18 -14.95 6.20
N ASP A 81 10.46 -14.89 5.82
CA ASP A 81 11.50 -15.82 6.27
C ASP A 81 11.85 -15.70 7.76
N SER A 82 11.76 -14.49 8.31
CA SER A 82 11.96 -14.26 9.74
C SER A 82 10.74 -14.73 10.53
N ILE A 83 9.55 -14.48 9.99
CA ILE A 83 8.29 -14.90 10.60
C ILE A 83 8.17 -16.42 10.62
N SER A 84 8.53 -17.11 9.53
CA SER A 84 8.49 -18.57 9.47
C SER A 84 9.37 -19.21 10.55
N LYS A 85 10.56 -18.66 10.79
CA LYS A 85 11.46 -19.10 11.88
C LYS A 85 10.85 -18.85 13.26
N LEU A 86 10.26 -17.69 13.49
CA LEU A 86 9.59 -17.35 14.77
C LEU A 86 8.41 -18.28 15.06
N GLU A 87 7.68 -18.66 14.02
CA GLU A 87 6.49 -19.52 14.11
C GLU A 87 6.79 -21.02 14.02
N PHE A 88 8.08 -21.39 13.92
CA PHE A 88 8.57 -22.75 13.71
C PHE A 88 7.91 -23.45 12.50
N ILE A 89 7.76 -22.69 11.40
CA ILE A 89 7.16 -23.14 10.15
C ILE A 89 8.28 -23.46 9.15
N GLU A 90 8.31 -24.69 8.66
CA GLU A 90 9.24 -25.08 7.59
C GLU A 90 8.73 -24.64 6.21
N ASN A 91 7.43 -24.80 5.94
CA ASN A 91 6.80 -24.49 4.66
C ASN A 91 5.37 -23.97 4.84
N PHE A 92 4.94 -23.08 3.95
CA PHE A 92 3.54 -22.67 3.80
C PHE A 92 2.86 -23.49 2.70
N ASP A 93 1.63 -23.93 2.96
CA ASP A 93 0.78 -24.60 1.97
C ASP A 93 0.15 -23.63 0.97
N GLY A 94 0.11 -22.35 1.32
CA GLY A 94 -0.32 -21.28 0.42
C GLY A 94 0.14 -19.91 0.91
N ILE A 95 0.52 -19.05 -0.04
CA ILE A 95 0.93 -17.66 0.21
C ILE A 95 0.03 -16.75 -0.61
N PHE A 96 -0.57 -15.77 0.05
CA PHE A 96 -1.46 -14.78 -0.54
C PHE A 96 -0.90 -13.37 -0.37
N ALA A 97 -1.07 -12.54 -1.39
CA ALA A 97 -0.78 -11.12 -1.35
C ALA A 97 -1.69 -10.36 -2.33
N ASP A 98 -2.52 -9.47 -1.77
CA ASP A 98 -3.32 -8.49 -2.49
C ASP A 98 -2.54 -7.16 -2.55
N LEU A 99 -1.86 -6.93 -3.67
CA LEU A 99 -0.92 -5.82 -3.80
C LEU A 99 -1.65 -4.52 -4.11
N GLY A 100 -1.50 -3.53 -3.23
CA GLY A 100 -2.05 -2.21 -3.47
C GLY A 100 -2.15 -1.37 -2.20
N VAL A 101 -3.12 -0.47 -2.21
CA VAL A 101 -3.55 0.30 -1.03
C VAL A 101 -4.98 -0.05 -0.73
N SER A 102 -5.34 -0.04 0.55
CA SER A 102 -6.72 -0.25 0.96
C SER A 102 -7.59 0.96 0.59
N SER A 103 -8.89 0.71 0.38
CA SER A 103 -9.86 1.82 0.22
C SER A 103 -9.85 2.75 1.43
N PHE A 104 -9.67 2.21 2.64
CA PHE A 104 -9.54 3.02 3.84
C PHE A 104 -8.38 4.02 3.76
N GLN A 105 -7.23 3.61 3.23
CA GLN A 105 -6.10 4.52 3.01
C GLN A 105 -6.48 5.60 1.99
N LEU A 106 -7.15 5.27 0.89
CA LEU A 106 -7.53 6.26 -0.14
C LEU A 106 -8.64 7.22 0.30
N ASP A 107 -9.58 6.77 1.12
CA ASP A 107 -10.75 7.55 1.54
C ASP A 107 -10.46 8.38 2.80
N ASN A 108 -9.48 8.00 3.62
CA ASN A 108 -9.08 8.75 4.79
C ASN A 108 -8.05 9.83 4.41
N VAL A 109 -8.47 11.10 4.32
CA VAL A 109 -7.58 12.24 4.02
C VAL A 109 -6.34 12.29 4.92
N LYS A 110 -6.46 11.90 6.20
CA LYS A 110 -5.34 11.91 7.16
C LYS A 110 -4.26 10.88 6.84
N SER A 111 -4.54 9.91 5.97
CA SER A 111 -3.55 8.90 5.55
C SER A 111 -2.47 9.49 4.64
N GLY A 112 -2.78 10.59 3.94
CA GLY A 112 -1.90 11.21 2.95
C GLY A 112 -1.77 10.45 1.62
N PHE A 113 -2.74 9.58 1.28
CA PHE A 113 -2.75 8.80 0.02
C PHE A 113 -3.61 9.39 -1.10
N THR A 114 -4.41 10.42 -0.83
CA THR A 114 -5.41 10.94 -1.76
C THR A 114 -4.99 12.26 -2.40
N PHE A 115 -5.43 12.46 -3.64
CA PHE A 115 -5.38 13.73 -4.36
C PHE A 115 -6.78 14.27 -4.69
N ARG A 116 -7.83 13.58 -4.23
CA ARG A 116 -9.23 14.01 -4.40
C ARG A 116 -9.53 15.20 -3.49
N GLU A 117 -8.99 15.13 -2.28
CA GLU A 117 -9.03 16.17 -1.26
C GLU A 117 -7.60 16.57 -0.90
N ASP A 118 -7.43 17.78 -0.39
CA ASP A 118 -6.11 18.25 0.04
C ASP A 118 -5.64 17.46 1.27
N SER A 119 -4.46 16.88 1.18
CA SER A 119 -3.84 16.10 2.25
C SER A 119 -2.34 16.39 2.30
N SER A 120 -1.71 16.09 3.44
CA SER A 120 -0.25 16.02 3.49
C SER A 120 0.27 15.01 2.47
N LEU A 121 1.32 15.37 1.74
CA LEU A 121 1.95 14.52 0.72
C LEU A 121 2.87 13.49 1.37
N ASP A 122 2.28 12.50 2.03
CA ASP A 122 2.99 11.50 2.82
C ASP A 122 3.29 10.23 2.02
N LEU A 123 2.26 9.49 1.59
CA LEU A 123 2.32 8.22 0.86
C LEU A 123 3.03 7.04 1.54
N ARG A 124 3.51 7.13 2.79
CA ARG A 124 4.05 5.98 3.54
C ARG A 124 2.92 5.09 4.06
N MET A 125 3.07 3.78 3.87
CA MET A 125 2.26 2.74 4.50
C MET A 125 2.65 2.54 5.97
N ASN A 126 3.96 2.59 6.26
CA ASN A 126 4.48 2.58 7.62
C ASN A 126 4.79 4.02 8.07
N LYS A 127 4.03 4.54 9.05
CA LYS A 127 4.19 5.91 9.55
C LYS A 127 5.43 6.12 10.43
N GLU A 128 6.11 5.05 10.84
CA GLU A 128 7.36 5.10 11.60
C GLU A 128 8.59 5.36 10.71
N GLU A 129 8.49 5.20 9.39
CA GLU A 129 9.60 5.44 8.46
C GLU A 129 9.78 6.94 8.21
N ASN A 130 11.01 7.48 8.20
CA ASN A 130 11.22 8.94 8.19
C ASN A 130 11.24 9.62 6.81
N TYR A 131 10.82 8.95 5.73
CA TYR A 131 10.94 9.47 4.37
C TYR A 131 9.60 9.51 3.64
N THR A 132 9.01 10.69 3.51
CA THR A 132 7.72 10.92 2.84
C THR A 132 7.89 11.21 1.35
N ALA A 133 6.79 11.17 0.60
CA ALA A 133 6.76 11.68 -0.77
C ALA A 133 7.11 13.18 -0.85
N SER A 134 6.69 13.97 0.14
CA SER A 134 7.12 15.37 0.29
C SER A 134 8.64 15.47 0.42
N ASP A 135 9.26 14.66 1.28
CA ASP A 135 10.73 14.67 1.45
C ASP A 135 11.44 14.33 0.15
N PHE A 136 10.95 13.33 -0.58
CA PHE A 136 11.46 12.96 -1.90
C PHE A 136 11.38 14.12 -2.89
N LEU A 137 10.19 14.70 -3.08
CA LEU A 137 10.01 15.79 -4.04
C LEU A 137 10.79 17.05 -3.68
N ASN A 138 11.06 17.29 -2.39
CA ASN A 138 11.80 18.46 -1.94
C ASN A 138 13.33 18.26 -1.95
N SER A 139 13.84 17.02 -1.98
CA SER A 139 15.28 16.73 -1.88
C SER A 139 15.91 16.10 -3.13
N ALA A 140 15.19 15.28 -3.88
CA ALA A 140 15.74 14.53 -5.02
C ALA A 140 16.12 15.42 -6.21
N SER A 141 17.04 14.99 -7.07
CA SER A 141 17.34 15.68 -8.33
C SER A 141 16.15 15.65 -9.30
N GLN A 142 16.15 16.54 -10.29
CA GLN A 142 15.13 16.55 -11.34
C GLN A 142 15.11 15.21 -12.10
N GLU A 143 16.30 14.66 -12.37
CA GLU A 143 16.51 13.40 -13.07
C GLU A 143 15.93 12.22 -12.28
N GLU A 144 16.15 12.17 -10.97
CA GLU A 144 15.58 11.14 -10.10
C GLU A 144 14.06 11.20 -10.06
N ILE A 145 13.47 12.40 -9.92
CA ILE A 145 12.02 12.57 -9.94
C ILE A 145 11.46 12.11 -11.29
N ALA A 146 12.07 12.54 -12.40
CA ALA A 146 11.64 12.13 -13.73
C ALA A 146 11.74 10.61 -13.94
N LYS A 147 12.80 9.98 -13.42
CA LYS A 147 13.01 8.53 -13.48
C LYS A 147 11.91 7.79 -12.71
N VAL A 148 11.63 8.18 -11.47
CA VAL A 148 10.56 7.58 -10.65
C VAL A 148 9.19 7.70 -11.33
N LEU A 149 8.83 8.90 -11.80
CA LEU A 149 7.55 9.11 -12.49
C LEU A 149 7.43 8.30 -13.78
N PHE A 150 8.54 8.09 -14.49
CA PHE A 150 8.57 7.28 -15.70
C PHE A 150 8.48 5.79 -15.42
N GLU A 151 9.36 5.26 -14.56
CA GLU A 151 9.50 3.82 -14.31
C GLU A 151 8.31 3.24 -13.54
N PHE A 152 7.82 3.96 -12.52
CA PHE A 152 6.77 3.46 -11.64
C PHE A 152 5.37 3.98 -11.99
N GLY A 153 5.29 5.11 -12.69
CA GLY A 153 4.01 5.70 -13.11
C GLY A 153 3.69 5.51 -14.58
N GLU A 154 4.65 5.06 -15.40
CA GLU A 154 4.54 5.04 -16.86
C GLU A 154 4.11 6.41 -17.44
N GLU A 155 4.53 7.50 -16.78
CA GLU A 155 4.14 8.86 -17.14
C GLU A 155 5.06 9.41 -18.22
N LYS A 156 4.51 9.59 -19.43
CA LYS A 156 5.26 10.08 -20.61
C LYS A 156 5.76 11.51 -20.42
N ASN A 157 5.03 12.33 -19.67
CA ASN A 157 5.40 13.71 -19.36
C ASN A 157 6.28 13.82 -18.10
N SER A 158 6.86 12.71 -17.61
CA SER A 158 7.66 12.66 -16.38
C SER A 158 8.71 13.76 -16.28
N ARG A 159 9.48 14.00 -17.34
CA ARG A 159 10.52 15.06 -17.38
C ARG A 159 9.94 16.47 -17.21
N LEU A 160 8.79 16.74 -17.83
CA LEU A 160 8.14 18.04 -17.71
C LEU A 160 7.56 18.25 -16.31
N ILE A 161 6.90 17.23 -15.76
CA ILE A 161 6.37 17.26 -14.38
C ILE A 161 7.52 17.46 -13.38
N ALA A 162 8.60 16.68 -13.49
CA ALA A 162 9.77 16.80 -12.63
C ALA A 162 10.41 18.19 -12.69
N LYS A 163 10.55 18.77 -13.90
CA LYS A 163 11.02 20.14 -14.07
C LYS A 163 10.12 21.14 -13.32
N LYS A 164 8.80 21.02 -13.45
CA LYS A 164 7.85 21.91 -12.77
C LYS A 164 7.87 21.77 -11.25
N ILE A 165 8.04 20.55 -10.75
CA ILE A 165 8.25 20.27 -9.33
C ILE A 165 9.51 21.00 -8.81
N VAL A 166 10.63 20.89 -9.52
CA VAL A 166 11.88 21.56 -9.12
C VAL A 166 11.77 23.08 -9.21
N GLU A 167 11.11 23.61 -10.25
CA GLU A 167 10.84 25.05 -10.37
C GLU A 167 9.98 25.59 -9.21
N LEU A 168 8.98 24.82 -8.77
CA LEU A 168 8.09 25.21 -7.68
C LEU A 168 8.80 25.14 -6.33
N ARG A 169 9.51 24.04 -6.05
CA ARG A 169 10.12 23.80 -4.72
C ARG A 169 11.19 24.82 -4.32
N ILE A 170 11.79 25.50 -5.30
CA ILE A 170 12.74 26.61 -5.05
C ILE A 170 12.04 27.79 -4.37
N LYS A 171 10.74 27.98 -4.63
CA LYS A 171 9.94 29.09 -4.09
C LYS A 171 9.26 28.71 -2.78
N GLU A 172 8.71 27.50 -2.71
CA GLU A 172 7.93 27.01 -1.58
C GLU A 172 8.01 25.48 -1.54
N LYS A 173 8.14 24.89 -0.34
CA LYS A 173 8.14 23.43 -0.20
C LYS A 173 6.83 22.82 -0.69
N ILE A 174 6.93 21.64 -1.29
CA ILE A 174 5.78 20.85 -1.73
C ILE A 174 5.39 19.93 -0.58
N GLU A 175 4.36 20.31 0.17
CA GLU A 175 3.91 19.64 1.39
C GLU A 175 2.52 18.99 1.25
N SER A 176 1.73 19.41 0.24
CA SER A 176 0.36 18.95 0.05
C SER A 176 0.05 18.35 -1.32
N SER A 177 -0.98 17.51 -1.37
CA SER A 177 -1.48 16.92 -2.61
C SER A 177 -2.04 17.96 -3.57
N SER A 178 -2.61 19.07 -3.08
CA SER A 178 -3.11 20.16 -3.93
C SER A 178 -2.00 20.95 -4.65
N GLN A 179 -0.85 21.14 -3.99
CA GLN A 179 0.31 21.79 -4.64
C GLN A 179 0.81 20.95 -5.83
N LEU A 180 0.92 19.63 -5.64
CA LEU A 180 1.29 18.71 -6.71
C LEU A 180 0.20 18.62 -7.80
N LYS A 181 -1.07 18.66 -7.40
CA LYS A 181 -2.21 18.69 -8.32
C LYS A 181 -2.18 19.89 -9.25
N LYS A 182 -1.93 21.08 -8.71
CA LYS A 182 -1.83 22.32 -9.49
C LYS A 182 -0.73 22.25 -10.55
N ILE A 183 0.44 21.69 -10.20
CA ILE A 183 1.53 21.47 -11.16
C ILE A 183 1.06 20.64 -12.36
N VAL A 184 0.32 19.56 -12.10
CA VAL A 184 -0.18 18.66 -13.14
C VAL A 184 -1.27 19.34 -13.99
N GLU A 185 -2.18 20.08 -13.35
CA GLU A 185 -3.25 20.84 -14.01
C GLU A 185 -2.70 21.89 -14.99
N ASP A 186 -1.62 22.59 -14.62
CA ASP A 186 -1.02 23.65 -15.45
C ASP A 186 -0.42 23.13 -16.77
N ILE A 187 -0.10 21.84 -16.86
CA ILE A 187 0.60 21.24 -18.01
C ILE A 187 -0.15 20.08 -18.67
N THR A 188 -1.33 19.71 -18.15
CA THR A 188 -2.11 18.56 -18.63
C THR A 188 -3.51 19.03 -19.04
N PRO A 189 -4.01 18.68 -20.24
CA PRO A 189 -5.40 18.97 -20.60
C PRO A 189 -6.37 18.42 -19.56
N GLU A 190 -7.39 19.20 -19.20
CA GLU A 190 -8.33 18.92 -18.10
C GLU A 190 -8.84 17.47 -18.09
N ARG A 191 -9.26 16.95 -19.26
CA ARG A 191 -9.76 15.57 -19.42
C ARG A 191 -8.77 14.47 -19.03
N PHE A 192 -7.48 14.77 -18.90
CA PHE A 192 -6.42 13.83 -18.57
C PHE A 192 -5.79 14.06 -17.19
N VAL A 193 -6.14 15.15 -16.49
CA VAL A 193 -5.56 15.53 -15.20
C VAL A 193 -5.63 14.38 -14.19
N ASN A 194 -6.82 13.82 -13.96
CA ASN A 194 -7.00 12.72 -13.01
C ASN A 194 -6.20 11.47 -13.37
N LYS A 195 -6.05 11.17 -14.67
CA LYS A 195 -5.26 10.03 -15.15
C LYS A 195 -3.76 10.25 -14.97
N THR A 196 -3.29 11.48 -15.17
CA THR A 196 -1.90 11.86 -14.89
C THR A 196 -1.62 11.85 -13.38
N LEU A 197 -2.52 12.40 -12.55
CA LEU A 197 -2.39 12.36 -11.10
C LEU A 197 -2.35 10.94 -10.55
N ALA A 198 -3.22 10.05 -11.04
CA ALA A 198 -3.20 8.65 -10.65
C ALA A 198 -1.83 8.00 -10.90
N ARG A 199 -1.21 8.27 -12.06
CA ARG A 199 0.13 7.77 -12.41
C ARG A 199 1.24 8.40 -11.57
N VAL A 200 1.17 9.71 -11.32
CA VAL A 200 2.14 10.42 -10.47
C VAL A 200 2.08 9.91 -9.04
N PHE A 201 0.89 9.82 -8.43
CA PHE A 201 0.72 9.31 -7.07
C PHE A 201 1.07 7.83 -6.96
N GLN A 202 0.75 7.01 -7.98
CA GLN A 202 1.21 5.63 -8.05
C GLN A 202 2.74 5.53 -8.04
N ALA A 203 3.43 6.33 -8.87
CA ALA A 203 4.88 6.33 -8.94
C ALA A 203 5.53 6.68 -7.61
N LEU A 204 5.06 7.77 -6.99
CA LEU A 204 5.57 8.22 -5.69
C LEU A 204 5.28 7.19 -4.60
N ARG A 205 4.09 6.58 -4.61
CA ARG A 205 3.75 5.52 -3.65
C ARG A 205 4.66 4.31 -3.79
N ILE A 206 4.93 3.84 -5.01
CA ILE A 206 5.85 2.71 -5.24
C ILE A 206 7.26 3.07 -4.78
N HIS A 207 7.70 4.31 -5.02
CA HIS A 207 9.03 4.76 -4.61
C HIS A 207 9.21 4.81 -3.09
N VAL A 208 8.17 5.23 -2.36
CA VAL A 208 8.21 5.42 -0.90
C VAL A 208 8.08 4.11 -0.10
N ASN A 209 7.60 2.99 -0.68
CA ASN A 209 7.20 1.77 0.08
C ASN A 209 7.89 0.47 -0.37
#